data_AF-A0A7Y5IGM1-F1
#
_entry.id   AF-A0A7Y5IGM1-F1
#
_cell.length_a   1.000
_cell.length_b   1.000
_cell.length_c   1.000
_cell.angle_alpha   90.00
_cell.angle_beta   90.00
_cell.angle_gamma   90.00
#
_symmetry.space_group_name_H-M   'P 1'
#
loop_
_entity.id
_entity.type
_entity.pdbx_description
1 polymer ?
#
loop_
_entity_poly.entity_id
_entity_poly.type
_entity_poly.pdbx_seq_one_letter_code
_entity_poly.pdbx_strand_id
1 'polypeptide(L)'
;MGHRSPDSFAHPELPEPGISTTNRSPSIHTARSKDREVHFLGTISRLLLCFIFIMSPGCTDTGADESKTVPFYPLAVGNVWQYRLIKYDSVGNNPVPDTSTYIERIVGDTMINALQWSVLEYSSGRWMFAYPCRSTDSGMIVNITTPRMYLKYPPTLYERYKGFGDLQVISIHEPTPTLAGTFTCVVYRQFLADDPEGVMYADLYVAPGIGKVKIEGILSPDDTTFIRLIEYSLFQYTLK
;
A
#
# COMPACT_ATOMS: atom_id res chain seq x y z
N MET A 1 -27.22 -33.41 -29.85
CA MET A 1 -26.05 -33.17 -30.74
C MET A 1 -26.43 -32.06 -31.69
N GLY A 2 -25.84 -30.87 -31.51
CA GLY A 2 -26.07 -29.71 -32.34
C GLY A 2 -24.89 -28.75 -32.15
N HIS A 3 -23.85 -28.93 -32.95
CA HIS A 3 -22.69 -28.06 -32.98
C HIS A 3 -23.08 -26.73 -33.64
N ARG A 4 -22.95 -25.62 -32.91
CA ARG A 4 -22.88 -24.28 -33.50
C ARG A 4 -21.43 -23.80 -33.44
N SER A 5 -20.91 -23.39 -34.60
CA SER A 5 -19.61 -22.72 -34.75
C SER A 5 -19.58 -21.38 -34.01
N PRO A 6 -18.41 -20.94 -33.53
CA PRO A 6 -18.23 -19.58 -33.04
C PRO A 6 -17.89 -18.63 -34.20
N ASP A 7 -18.65 -17.55 -34.30
CA ASP A 7 -18.40 -16.44 -35.22
C ASP A 7 -17.14 -15.66 -34.82
N SER A 8 -16.31 -15.38 -35.81
CA SER A 8 -15.08 -14.59 -35.72
C SER A 8 -15.39 -13.11 -35.55
N PHE A 9 -15.00 -12.52 -34.42
CA PHE A 9 -15.01 -11.07 -34.22
C PHE A 9 -13.74 -10.45 -34.81
N ALA A 10 -13.91 -9.60 -35.82
CA ALA A 10 -12.87 -8.77 -36.37
C ALA A 10 -12.55 -7.61 -35.41
N HIS A 11 -11.25 -7.40 -35.12
CA HIS A 11 -10.75 -6.26 -34.36
C HIS A 11 -10.63 -5.02 -35.27
N PRO A 12 -11.02 -3.82 -34.82
CA PRO A 12 -10.72 -2.57 -35.51
C PRO A 12 -9.28 -2.12 -35.23
N GLU A 13 -8.57 -1.72 -36.29
CA GLU A 13 -7.23 -1.14 -36.26
C GLU A 13 -7.24 0.23 -35.55
N LEU A 14 -6.24 0.46 -34.69
CA LEU A 14 -6.00 1.73 -34.01
C LEU A 14 -5.03 2.60 -34.83
N PRO A 15 -5.22 3.93 -34.88
CA PRO A 15 -4.33 4.84 -35.61
C PRO A 15 -3.03 5.13 -34.84
N GLU A 16 -1.94 5.23 -35.60
CA GLU A 16 -0.58 5.52 -35.10
C GLU A 16 -0.42 6.97 -34.58
N PRO A 17 0.43 7.20 -33.56
CA PRO A 17 0.74 8.53 -33.07
C PRO A 17 1.82 9.24 -33.89
N GLY A 18 1.49 10.45 -34.36
CA GLY A 18 2.40 11.36 -35.08
C GLY A 18 3.52 11.91 -34.20
N ILE A 19 4.74 11.86 -34.74
CA ILE A 19 5.97 12.43 -34.18
C ILE A 19 5.99 13.93 -34.46
N SER A 20 6.18 14.75 -33.41
CA SER A 20 6.50 16.18 -33.54
C SER A 20 7.89 16.45 -32.97
N THR A 21 8.80 16.87 -33.84
CA THR A 21 10.15 17.35 -33.49
C THR A 21 10.16 18.87 -33.62
N THR A 22 10.64 19.58 -32.60
CA THR A 22 11.07 20.98 -32.77
C THR A 22 12.38 21.25 -32.04
N ASN A 23 13.37 21.64 -32.84
CA ASN A 23 14.67 22.18 -32.50
C ASN A 23 14.57 23.60 -31.92
N ARG A 24 15.49 23.98 -31.02
CA ARG A 24 16.47 25.10 -31.21
C ARG A 24 17.24 25.45 -29.93
N SER A 25 18.58 25.48 -30.05
CA SER A 25 19.50 26.28 -29.20
C SER A 25 19.44 27.78 -29.61
N PRO A 26 19.98 28.74 -28.81
CA PRO A 26 21.43 29.00 -28.80
C PRO A 26 22.04 29.48 -27.46
N SER A 27 23.38 29.43 -27.47
CA SER A 27 24.39 29.88 -26.51
C SER A 27 24.42 31.40 -26.22
N ILE A 28 24.87 31.79 -25.02
CA ILE A 28 25.43 33.13 -24.74
C ILE A 28 26.72 33.03 -23.91
N HIS A 29 27.73 33.78 -24.37
CA HIS A 29 29.07 34.03 -23.83
C HIS A 29 29.10 35.02 -22.64
N THR A 30 30.27 35.09 -21.98
CA THR A 30 30.99 36.22 -21.33
C THR A 30 31.23 36.02 -19.82
N ALA A 31 32.29 36.52 -19.18
CA ALA A 31 33.65 36.92 -19.53
C ALA A 31 34.44 37.11 -18.21
N ARG A 32 35.72 36.72 -18.27
CA ARG A 32 36.94 37.12 -17.55
C ARG A 32 36.92 38.34 -16.59
N SER A 33 37.55 38.19 -15.40
CA SER A 33 38.30 39.22 -14.63
C SER A 33 39.10 38.49 -13.53
N LYS A 34 40.43 38.31 -13.53
CA LYS A 34 41.61 39.19 -13.52
C LYS A 34 41.92 39.84 -12.15
N ASP A 35 42.89 39.22 -11.47
CA ASP A 35 43.98 39.71 -10.62
C ASP A 35 43.79 40.92 -9.68
N ARG A 36 44.11 40.70 -8.40
CA ARG A 36 44.84 41.63 -7.49
C ARG A 36 45.45 40.82 -6.32
N GLU A 37 46.77 40.63 -6.32
CA GLU A 37 47.76 41.32 -5.46
C GLU A 37 47.47 41.12 -3.95
N VAL A 38 48.06 40.12 -3.29
CA VAL A 38 49.41 40.13 -2.68
C VAL A 38 49.73 41.44 -1.96
N HIS A 39 49.23 41.60 -0.73
CA HIS A 39 49.87 42.34 0.37
C HIS A 39 49.06 42.13 1.67
N PHE A 40 49.03 40.91 2.21
CA PHE A 40 48.39 40.70 3.53
C PHE A 40 48.91 39.46 4.30
N LEU A 41 50.22 39.17 4.22
CA LEU A 41 50.81 37.96 4.82
C LEU A 41 51.34 38.14 6.26
N GLY A 42 51.27 39.34 6.86
CA GLY A 42 51.87 39.61 8.17
C GLY A 42 50.91 39.68 9.36
N THR A 43 49.66 40.07 9.13
CA THR A 43 48.70 40.39 10.20
C THR A 43 47.46 39.48 10.22
N ILE A 44 47.15 38.78 9.13
CA ILE A 44 46.10 37.75 9.11
C ILE A 44 46.48 36.53 9.96
N SER A 45 47.77 36.17 10.06
CA SER A 45 48.20 34.98 10.81
C SER A 45 47.85 35.02 12.31
N ARG A 46 47.76 36.21 12.93
CA ARG A 46 47.40 36.36 14.36
C ARG A 46 45.89 36.55 14.62
N LEU A 47 45.12 36.99 13.62
CA LEU A 47 43.65 37.06 13.68
C LEU A 47 42.97 35.76 13.21
N LEU A 48 43.60 35.02 12.29
CA LEU A 48 43.14 33.72 11.81
C LEU A 48 43.23 32.64 12.91
N LEU A 49 44.22 32.73 13.81
CA LEU A 49 44.35 31.79 14.92
C LEU A 49 43.26 31.97 16.00
N CYS A 50 42.75 33.19 16.18
CA CYS A 50 41.62 33.45 17.08
C CYS A 50 40.26 33.08 16.43
N PHE A 51 40.15 33.13 15.10
CA PHE A 51 38.92 32.73 14.41
C PHE A 51 38.73 31.20 14.38
N ILE A 52 39.80 30.42 14.48
CA ILE A 52 39.75 28.95 14.52
C ILE A 52 39.17 28.42 15.85
N PHE A 53 39.19 29.20 16.93
CA PHE A 53 38.64 28.79 18.23
C PHE A 53 37.16 29.17 18.46
N ILE A 54 36.54 29.94 17.56
CA ILE A 54 35.11 30.31 17.66
C ILE A 54 34.24 29.35 16.81
N MET A 55 34.86 28.40 16.10
CA MET A 55 34.19 27.40 15.25
C MET A 55 33.93 26.05 15.96
N SER A 56 33.68 26.07 17.27
CA SER A 56 33.14 24.89 17.97
C SER A 56 32.28 25.36 19.16
N PRO A 57 30.96 25.39 18.98
CA PRO A 57 30.16 24.18 19.16
C PRO A 57 29.72 23.72 17.78
N GLY A 58 30.26 22.62 17.28
CA GLY A 58 29.68 21.35 17.69
C GLY A 58 28.21 21.36 17.30
N CYS A 59 27.94 21.51 16.00
CA CYS A 59 26.66 21.11 15.43
C CYS A 59 26.54 19.64 15.79
N THR A 60 25.93 19.37 16.95
CA THR A 60 25.22 18.13 17.12
C THR A 60 24.19 18.20 16.01
N ASP A 61 24.52 17.58 14.87
CA ASP A 61 23.53 16.85 14.12
C ASP A 61 22.89 15.93 15.16
N THR A 62 21.92 16.46 15.90
CA THR A 62 20.64 15.81 16.01
C THR A 62 20.18 15.70 14.58
N GLY A 63 20.80 14.77 13.83
CA GLY A 63 20.29 14.26 12.58
C GLY A 63 18.88 13.92 12.99
N ALA A 64 17.94 14.75 12.52
CA ALA A 64 16.55 14.63 12.86
C ALA A 64 16.26 13.19 12.54
N ASP A 65 16.14 12.37 13.59
CA ASP A 65 16.08 10.93 13.51
C ASP A 65 14.98 10.71 12.49
N GLU A 66 15.35 10.34 11.26
CA GLU A 66 14.45 10.43 10.10
C GLU A 66 13.27 9.61 10.54
N SER A 67 12.19 10.30 10.94
CA SER A 67 11.18 9.72 11.81
C SER A 67 10.63 8.58 11.01
N LYS A 68 11.09 7.34 11.30
CA LYS A 68 10.92 6.21 10.39
C LYS A 68 9.44 6.10 10.17
N THR A 69 8.99 6.56 9.00
CA THR A 69 7.57 6.72 8.75
C THR A 69 7.03 5.31 8.73
N VAL A 70 6.29 4.95 9.78
CA VAL A 70 5.78 3.59 9.92
C VAL A 70 4.93 3.33 8.67
N PRO A 71 5.31 2.35 7.83
CA PRO A 71 4.58 2.13 6.59
C PRO A 71 3.14 1.75 6.92
N PHE A 72 2.18 2.26 6.17
CA PHE A 72 0.78 1.94 6.38
C PHE A 72 0.54 0.42 6.36
N TYR A 73 1.12 -0.27 5.37
CA TYR A 73 1.13 -1.72 5.27
C TYR A 73 2.58 -2.21 5.21
N PRO A 74 3.10 -2.93 6.22
CA PRO A 74 4.51 -3.30 6.26
C PRO A 74 4.79 -4.47 5.31
N LEU A 75 5.47 -4.21 4.19
CA LEU A 75 5.73 -5.19 3.12
C LEU A 75 7.16 -5.74 3.10
N ALA A 76 7.82 -5.82 4.27
CA ALA A 76 9.16 -6.37 4.38
C ALA A 76 9.15 -7.91 4.22
N VAL A 77 10.16 -8.45 3.52
CA VAL A 77 10.29 -9.90 3.30
C VAL A 77 10.41 -10.65 4.62
N GLY A 78 9.57 -11.67 4.80
CA GLY A 78 9.47 -12.44 6.04
C GLY A 78 8.43 -11.91 7.04
N ASN A 79 7.70 -10.84 6.72
CA ASN A 79 6.49 -10.49 7.45
C ASN A 79 5.42 -11.59 7.24
N VAL A 80 4.72 -11.96 8.32
CA VAL A 80 3.71 -13.02 8.32
C VAL A 80 2.52 -12.61 9.19
N TRP A 81 1.31 -12.90 8.72
CA TRP A 81 0.06 -12.75 9.45
C TRP A 81 -0.70 -14.07 9.40
N GLN A 82 -1.22 -14.50 10.54
CA GLN A 82 -2.01 -15.71 10.67
C GLN A 82 -3.38 -15.36 11.24
N TYR A 83 -4.40 -15.84 10.54
CA TYR A 83 -5.80 -15.54 10.82
C TYR A 83 -6.54 -16.83 11.13
N ARG A 84 -7.48 -16.72 12.06
CA ARG A 84 -8.46 -17.76 12.34
C ARG A 84 -9.67 -17.49 11.45
N LEU A 85 -10.05 -18.48 10.66
CA LEU A 85 -11.31 -18.45 9.93
C LEU A 85 -12.44 -18.89 10.86
N ILE A 86 -13.48 -18.07 10.95
CA ILE A 86 -14.74 -18.36 11.62
C ILE A 86 -15.82 -18.31 10.55
N LYS A 87 -16.62 -19.37 10.44
CA LYS A 87 -17.82 -19.39 9.59
C LYS A 87 -19.03 -19.18 10.47
N TYR A 88 -20.08 -18.59 9.92
CA TYR A 88 -21.34 -18.40 10.62
C TYR A 88 -22.44 -19.25 9.97
N ASP A 89 -23.51 -19.49 10.71
CA ASP A 89 -24.72 -20.13 10.18
C ASP A 89 -25.45 -19.24 9.15
N SER A 90 -26.50 -19.76 8.52
CA SER A 90 -27.23 -19.05 7.46
C SER A 90 -27.94 -17.77 7.93
N VAL A 91 -28.04 -17.56 9.25
CA VAL A 91 -28.59 -16.34 9.84
C VAL A 91 -27.50 -15.41 10.39
N GLY A 92 -26.22 -15.80 10.28
CA GLY A 92 -25.05 -15.00 10.60
C GLY A 92 -24.79 -14.81 12.10
N ASN A 93 -25.46 -15.58 12.97
CA ASN A 93 -25.44 -15.33 14.41
C ASN A 93 -24.52 -16.30 15.17
N ASN A 94 -24.43 -17.55 14.72
CA ASN A 94 -23.70 -18.57 15.45
C ASN A 94 -22.43 -18.98 14.69
N PRO A 95 -21.24 -18.88 15.31
CA PRO A 95 -20.04 -19.40 14.70
C PRO A 95 -20.13 -20.93 14.61
N VAL A 96 -19.92 -21.46 13.41
CA VAL A 96 -19.78 -22.88 13.14
C VAL A 96 -18.36 -23.29 13.53
N PRO A 97 -18.17 -24.41 14.26
CA PRO A 97 -16.85 -24.92 14.61
C PRO A 97 -16.02 -25.23 13.34
N ASP A 98 -15.18 -24.28 12.95
CA ASP A 98 -14.15 -24.42 11.93
C ASP A 98 -12.91 -23.72 12.48
N THR A 99 -11.79 -24.42 12.52
CA THR A 99 -10.51 -23.90 13.02
C THR A 99 -9.49 -23.77 11.90
N SER A 100 -9.96 -23.65 10.65
CA SER A 100 -9.08 -23.44 9.51
C SER A 100 -8.25 -22.18 9.71
N THR A 101 -6.96 -22.27 9.38
CA THR A 101 -6.03 -21.16 9.44
C THR A 101 -5.81 -20.59 8.05
N TYR A 102 -5.77 -19.26 7.98
CA TYR A 102 -5.41 -18.52 6.80
C TYR A 102 -4.11 -17.77 7.07
N ILE A 103 -3.15 -17.84 6.15
CA ILE A 103 -1.82 -17.24 6.35
C ILE A 103 -1.52 -16.30 5.19
N GLU A 104 -1.15 -15.06 5.53
CA GLU A 104 -0.59 -14.07 4.62
C GLU A 104 0.90 -13.90 4.91
N ARG A 105 1.75 -13.80 3.89
CA ARG A 105 3.19 -13.57 4.07
C ARG A 105 3.84 -12.84 2.91
N ILE A 106 4.87 -12.06 3.20
CA ILE A 106 5.75 -11.50 2.18
C ILE A 106 6.89 -12.46 1.92
N VAL A 107 6.88 -13.10 0.75
CA VAL A 107 7.81 -14.19 0.41
C VAL A 107 9.05 -13.74 -0.36
N GLY A 108 9.03 -12.52 -0.88
CA GLY A 108 10.16 -11.95 -1.61
C GLY A 108 9.85 -10.54 -2.09
N ASP A 109 10.83 -9.94 -2.76
CA ASP A 109 10.72 -8.66 -3.43
C ASP A 109 11.44 -8.70 -4.79
N THR A 110 11.16 -7.68 -5.60
CA THR A 110 11.75 -7.53 -6.94
C THR A 110 11.73 -6.07 -7.37
N MET A 111 12.59 -5.73 -8.33
CA MET A 111 12.65 -4.41 -8.96
C MET A 111 12.01 -4.47 -10.35
N ILE A 112 10.98 -3.66 -10.58
CA ILE A 112 10.29 -3.57 -11.87
C ILE A 112 10.14 -2.11 -12.23
N ASN A 113 10.69 -1.71 -13.39
CA ASN A 113 10.73 -0.32 -13.84
C ASN A 113 11.33 0.62 -12.78
N ALA A 114 12.44 0.20 -12.15
CA ALA A 114 13.12 0.91 -11.06
C ALA A 114 12.28 1.14 -9.78
N LEU A 115 11.16 0.41 -9.63
CA LEU A 115 10.32 0.44 -8.44
C LEU A 115 10.42 -0.88 -7.70
N GLN A 116 10.53 -0.83 -6.37
CA GLN A 116 10.50 -2.03 -5.53
C GLN A 116 9.07 -2.53 -5.35
N TRP A 117 8.88 -3.82 -5.59
CA TRP A 117 7.63 -4.55 -5.40
C TRP A 117 7.88 -5.73 -4.47
N SER A 118 6.94 -5.99 -3.57
CA SER A 118 6.94 -7.17 -2.70
C SER A 118 5.96 -8.21 -3.24
N VAL A 119 6.23 -9.50 -2.98
CA VAL A 119 5.34 -10.60 -3.33
C VAL A 119 4.56 -11.01 -2.09
N LEU A 120 3.26 -10.71 -2.10
CA LEU A 120 2.34 -11.08 -1.03
C LEU A 120 1.64 -12.37 -1.40
N GLU A 121 1.85 -13.38 -0.56
CA GLU A 121 1.29 -14.71 -0.71
C GLU A 121 0.21 -14.97 0.32
N TYR A 122 -0.85 -15.64 -0.12
CA TYR A 122 -2.01 -16.07 0.63
C TYR A 122 -2.10 -17.58 0.59
N SER A 123 -2.32 -18.21 1.74
CA SER A 123 -2.57 -19.64 1.79
C SER A 123 -3.75 -19.98 2.71
N SER A 124 -4.66 -20.80 2.20
CA SER A 124 -5.83 -21.33 2.92
C SER A 124 -5.97 -22.81 2.62
N GLY A 125 -5.32 -23.65 3.44
CA GLY A 125 -5.28 -25.09 3.21
C GLY A 125 -4.64 -25.46 1.86
N ARG A 126 -5.46 -25.81 0.86
CA ARG A 126 -4.99 -26.23 -0.48
C ARG A 126 -4.82 -25.09 -1.48
N TRP A 127 -5.35 -23.91 -1.18
CA TRP A 127 -5.31 -22.77 -2.09
C TRP A 127 -4.13 -21.88 -1.75
N MET A 128 -3.32 -21.56 -2.76
CA MET A 128 -2.19 -20.65 -2.64
C MET A 128 -2.27 -19.63 -3.79
N PHE A 129 -2.22 -18.36 -3.46
CA PHE A 129 -2.19 -17.26 -4.41
C PHE A 129 -1.05 -16.31 -4.05
N ALA A 130 -0.33 -15.82 -5.04
CA ALA A 130 0.71 -14.83 -4.85
C ALA A 130 0.48 -13.68 -5.83
N TYR A 131 0.63 -12.45 -5.35
CA TYR A 131 0.60 -11.30 -6.23
C TYR A 131 1.58 -10.21 -5.79
N PRO A 132 2.05 -9.41 -6.76
CA PRO A 132 2.90 -8.27 -6.50
C PRO A 132 2.11 -7.13 -5.84
N CYS A 133 2.71 -6.51 -4.85
CA CYS A 133 2.18 -5.35 -4.15
C CYS A 133 3.29 -4.37 -3.81
N ARG A 134 2.91 -3.12 -3.56
CA ARG A 134 3.84 -2.06 -3.20
C ARG A 134 3.16 -1.09 -2.23
N SER A 135 3.89 -0.68 -1.21
CA SER A 135 3.46 0.39 -0.31
C SER A 135 3.98 1.72 -0.84
N THR A 136 3.13 2.74 -0.76
CA THR A 136 3.41 4.12 -1.14
C THR A 136 2.87 5.05 -0.07
N ASP A 137 3.21 6.34 -0.14
CA ASP A 137 2.66 7.35 0.77
C ASP A 137 1.15 7.54 0.63
N SER A 138 0.57 7.09 -0.49
CA SER A 138 -0.88 7.12 -0.78
C SER A 138 -1.60 5.81 -0.43
N GLY A 139 -0.88 4.81 0.07
CA GLY A 139 -1.42 3.50 0.43
C GLY A 139 -0.79 2.33 -0.32
N MET A 140 -1.51 1.21 -0.35
CA MET A 140 -1.06 -0.05 -0.95
C MET A 140 -1.58 -0.20 -2.38
N ILE A 141 -0.66 -0.45 -3.31
CA ILE A 141 -0.94 -0.72 -4.72
C ILE A 141 -0.72 -2.20 -5.00
N VAL A 142 -1.57 -2.79 -5.85
CA VAL A 142 -1.46 -4.18 -6.32
C VAL A 142 -1.46 -4.23 -7.85
N ASN A 143 -1.01 -5.37 -8.40
CA ASN A 143 -0.90 -5.65 -9.83
C ASN A 143 0.18 -4.83 -10.56
N ILE A 144 1.16 -5.50 -11.18
CA ILE A 144 2.26 -4.85 -11.90
C ILE A 144 1.81 -4.24 -13.23
N THR A 145 0.98 -4.97 -13.98
CA THR A 145 0.61 -4.62 -15.37
C THR A 145 -0.38 -3.46 -15.39
N THR A 146 -1.33 -3.46 -14.46
CA THR A 146 -2.28 -2.37 -14.26
C THR A 146 -2.28 -2.01 -12.78
N PRO A 147 -1.32 -1.17 -12.33
CA PRO A 147 -1.24 -0.74 -10.95
C PRO A 147 -2.55 -0.13 -10.49
N ARG A 148 -3.16 -0.72 -9.46
CA ARG A 148 -4.42 -0.26 -8.87
C ARG A 148 -4.24 -0.05 -7.38
N MET A 149 -4.81 1.04 -6.88
CA MET A 149 -4.91 1.27 -5.44
C MET A 149 -5.76 0.15 -4.82
N TYR A 150 -5.22 -0.58 -3.86
CA TYR A 150 -5.97 -1.56 -3.08
C TYR A 150 -6.52 -0.88 -1.82
N LEU A 151 -5.63 -0.34 -0.98
CA LEU A 151 -5.97 0.29 0.29
C LEU A 151 -5.38 1.70 0.32
N LYS A 152 -6.22 2.73 0.25
CA LYS A 152 -5.78 4.13 0.25
C LYS A 152 -5.45 4.61 1.67
N TYR A 153 -4.32 5.28 1.85
CA TYR A 153 -3.93 5.89 3.12
C TYR A 153 -3.16 7.21 2.89
N PRO A 154 -3.39 8.29 3.66
CA PRO A 154 -4.42 8.42 4.70
C PRO A 154 -5.84 8.35 4.11
N PRO A 155 -6.81 7.76 4.85
CA PRO A 155 -8.17 7.60 4.36
C PRO A 155 -8.98 8.89 4.54
N THR A 156 -9.98 9.09 3.69
CA THR A 156 -11.05 10.08 3.90
C THR A 156 -12.35 9.35 4.18
N LEU A 157 -13.06 9.70 5.26
CA LEU A 157 -14.28 9.01 5.67
C LEU A 157 -15.33 9.09 4.55
N TYR A 158 -16.00 7.97 4.27
CA TYR A 158 -16.97 7.78 3.18
C TYR A 158 -16.45 7.93 1.76
N GLU A 159 -15.16 8.17 1.57
CA GLU A 159 -14.55 8.19 0.23
C GLU A 159 -14.76 6.85 -0.46
N ARG A 160 -15.21 6.91 -1.72
CA ARG A 160 -15.32 5.77 -2.62
C ARG A 160 -14.27 5.88 -3.71
N TYR A 161 -13.60 4.77 -4.03
CA TYR A 161 -12.64 4.73 -5.12
C TYR A 161 -12.65 3.37 -5.83
N LYS A 162 -12.31 3.39 -7.12
CA LYS A 162 -12.14 2.20 -7.95
C LYS A 162 -10.71 1.68 -7.77
N GLY A 163 -10.57 0.51 -7.19
CA GLY A 163 -9.30 -0.14 -6.88
C GLY A 163 -9.27 -1.58 -7.37
N PHE A 164 -8.88 -2.49 -6.48
CA PHE A 164 -9.15 -3.92 -6.64
C PHE A 164 -10.63 -4.19 -6.27
N GLY A 165 -11.55 -3.78 -7.15
CA GLY A 165 -12.98 -3.68 -6.86
C GLY A 165 -13.39 -2.26 -6.46
N ASP A 166 -14.65 -2.10 -6.05
CA ASP A 166 -15.14 -0.83 -5.49
C ASP A 166 -14.90 -0.85 -3.99
N LEU A 167 -14.23 0.17 -3.45
CA LEU A 167 -14.01 0.30 -2.01
C LEU A 167 -14.60 1.60 -1.48
N GLN A 168 -15.13 1.54 -0.25
CA GLN A 168 -15.57 2.69 0.53
C GLN A 168 -14.92 2.69 1.92
N VAL A 169 -14.40 3.82 2.37
CA VAL A 169 -13.98 3.98 3.77
C VAL A 169 -15.21 4.15 4.64
N ILE A 170 -15.47 3.25 5.60
CA ILE A 170 -16.63 3.32 6.49
C ILE A 170 -16.26 3.70 7.94
N SER A 171 -15.01 3.50 8.35
CA SER A 171 -14.47 3.96 9.64
C SER A 171 -12.96 4.19 9.56
N ILE A 172 -12.40 5.09 10.38
CA ILE A 172 -10.97 5.44 10.40
C ILE A 172 -10.28 5.02 11.71
N HIS A 173 -11.04 4.96 12.81
CA HIS A 173 -10.51 4.73 14.16
C HIS A 173 -11.27 3.61 14.88
N GLU A 174 -11.61 2.54 14.17
CA GLU A 174 -12.39 1.43 14.71
C GLU A 174 -11.55 0.57 15.67
N PRO A 175 -11.87 0.51 16.98
CA PRO A 175 -11.19 -0.40 17.89
C PRO A 175 -11.61 -1.84 17.57
N THR A 176 -10.66 -2.63 17.09
CA THR A 176 -10.91 -3.99 16.60
C THR A 176 -10.19 -5.01 17.48
N PRO A 177 -10.90 -5.70 18.39
CA PRO A 177 -10.32 -6.74 19.22
C PRO A 177 -10.13 -8.04 18.43
N THR A 178 -8.98 -8.69 18.61
CA THR A 178 -8.67 -10.02 18.09
C THR A 178 -7.87 -10.83 19.12
N LEU A 179 -7.49 -12.06 18.77
CA LEU A 179 -6.62 -12.88 19.63
C LEU A 179 -5.18 -12.36 19.69
N ALA A 180 -4.74 -11.55 18.71
CA ALA A 180 -3.43 -10.93 18.70
C ALA A 180 -3.36 -9.61 19.50
N GLY A 181 -4.51 -9.07 19.93
CA GLY A 181 -4.61 -7.80 20.64
C GLY A 181 -5.78 -6.95 20.12
N THR A 182 -5.84 -5.70 20.57
CA THR A 182 -6.81 -4.72 20.07
C THR A 182 -6.08 -3.67 19.25
N PHE A 183 -6.57 -3.41 18.03
CA PHE A 183 -5.95 -2.49 17.08
C PHE A 183 -6.92 -1.37 16.71
N THR A 184 -6.40 -0.17 16.46
CA THR A 184 -7.19 0.92 15.86
C THR A 184 -7.12 0.79 14.34
N CYS A 185 -8.24 0.43 13.72
CA CYS A 185 -8.31 0.11 12.31
C CYS A 185 -9.04 1.18 11.49
N VAL A 186 -8.57 1.33 10.25
CA VAL A 186 -9.39 1.85 9.15
C VAL A 186 -10.21 0.69 8.61
N VAL A 187 -11.49 0.91 8.35
CA VAL A 187 -12.41 -0.10 7.81
C VAL A 187 -12.82 0.29 6.40
N TYR A 188 -12.52 -0.60 5.45
CA TYR A 188 -12.89 -0.44 4.05
C TYR A 188 -13.95 -1.48 3.69
N ARG A 189 -15.10 -1.04 3.16
CA ARG A 189 -16.10 -1.92 2.57
C ARG A 189 -15.79 -2.14 1.10
N GLN A 190 -15.51 -3.37 0.71
CA GLN A 190 -15.34 -3.80 -0.67
C GLN A 190 -16.66 -4.38 -1.19
N PHE A 191 -17.11 -3.88 -2.34
CA PHE A 191 -18.31 -4.39 -3.03
C PHE A 191 -17.86 -5.47 -4.02
N LEU A 192 -18.30 -6.72 -3.82
CA LEU A 192 -17.78 -7.87 -4.56
C LEU A 192 -18.58 -8.17 -5.83
N ALA A 193 -19.89 -8.34 -5.69
CA ALA A 193 -20.82 -8.61 -6.79
C ALA A 193 -22.26 -8.38 -6.33
N ASP A 194 -23.15 -8.13 -7.29
CA ASP A 194 -24.57 -8.32 -7.11
C ASP A 194 -24.85 -9.82 -7.22
N ASP A 195 -25.27 -10.43 -6.11
CA ASP A 195 -25.73 -11.82 -6.07
C ASP A 195 -27.26 -11.83 -6.24
N PRO A 196 -27.87 -12.86 -6.88
CA PRO A 196 -29.32 -12.99 -6.90
C PRO A 196 -29.96 -12.96 -5.51
N GLU A 197 -29.22 -13.35 -4.47
CA GLU A 197 -29.68 -13.38 -3.07
C GLU A 197 -29.40 -12.09 -2.31
N GLY A 198 -28.73 -11.10 -2.91
CA GLY A 198 -28.41 -9.83 -2.26
C GLY A 198 -27.07 -9.24 -2.68
N VAL A 199 -26.65 -8.17 -2.01
CA VAL A 199 -25.33 -7.58 -2.26
C VAL A 199 -24.31 -8.22 -1.32
N MET A 200 -23.21 -8.70 -1.88
CA MET A 200 -22.09 -9.22 -1.08
C MET A 200 -21.02 -8.15 -0.87
N TYR A 201 -20.64 -7.97 0.38
CA TYR A 201 -19.57 -7.08 0.80
C TYR A 201 -18.46 -7.84 1.55
N ALA A 202 -17.27 -7.26 1.55
CA ALA A 202 -16.23 -7.61 2.49
C ALA A 202 -15.77 -6.35 3.25
N ASP A 203 -15.86 -6.35 4.56
CA ASP A 203 -15.30 -5.29 5.40
C ASP A 203 -13.86 -5.68 5.78
N LEU A 204 -12.90 -4.86 5.33
CA LEU A 204 -11.46 -5.02 5.53
C LEU A 204 -11.00 -4.07 6.65
N TYR A 205 -10.56 -4.63 7.77
CA TYR A 205 -10.05 -3.88 8.91
C TYR A 205 -8.52 -3.86 8.83
N VAL A 206 -7.94 -2.67 8.69
CA VAL A 206 -6.50 -2.49 8.45
C VAL A 206 -5.94 -1.51 9.48
N ALA A 207 -4.93 -1.94 10.24
CA ALA A 207 -4.25 -1.10 11.22
C ALA A 207 -2.90 -0.60 10.63
N PRO A 208 -2.64 0.72 10.63
CA PRO A 208 -1.36 1.28 10.18
C PRO A 208 -0.18 0.65 10.92
N GLY A 209 0.86 0.26 10.17
CA GLY A 209 2.05 -0.38 10.73
C GLY A 209 1.90 -1.85 11.09
N ILE A 210 0.68 -2.40 11.03
CA ILE A 210 0.40 -3.81 11.24
C ILE A 210 -0.01 -4.46 9.93
N GLY A 211 -0.87 -3.82 9.14
CA GLY A 211 -1.50 -4.41 7.96
C GLY A 211 -2.93 -4.85 8.27
N LYS A 212 -3.40 -5.91 7.60
CA LYS A 212 -4.77 -6.39 7.76
C LYS A 212 -4.95 -7.11 9.10
N VAL A 213 -6.02 -6.78 9.82
CA VAL A 213 -6.32 -7.27 11.18
C VAL A 213 -7.55 -8.17 11.17
N LYS A 214 -8.57 -7.81 10.39
CA LYS A 214 -9.80 -8.57 10.28
C LYS A 214 -10.41 -8.44 8.89
N ILE A 215 -11.10 -9.48 8.43
CA ILE A 215 -11.98 -9.45 7.27
C ILE A 215 -13.33 -10.00 7.68
N GLU A 216 -14.42 -9.33 7.37
CA GLU A 216 -15.78 -9.86 7.53
C GLU A 216 -16.45 -9.94 6.16
N GLY A 217 -16.88 -11.14 5.76
CA GLY A 217 -17.73 -11.34 4.59
C GLY A 217 -19.20 -11.22 5.00
N ILE A 218 -19.94 -10.35 4.32
CA ILE A 218 -21.31 -9.98 4.68
C ILE A 218 -22.20 -10.11 3.45
N LEU A 219 -23.34 -10.77 3.61
CA LEU A 219 -24.44 -10.78 2.64
C LEU A 219 -25.55 -9.83 3.11
N SER A 220 -26.06 -9.01 2.19
CA SER A 220 -27.19 -8.12 2.45
C SER A 220 -28.35 -8.45 1.50
N PRO A 221 -29.32 -9.29 1.92
CA PRO A 221 -30.44 -9.70 1.05
C PRO A 221 -31.40 -8.57 0.71
N ASP A 222 -31.66 -7.73 1.71
CA ASP A 222 -32.31 -6.43 1.59
C ASP A 222 -31.37 -5.42 2.27
N ASP A 223 -31.30 -4.17 1.81
CA ASP A 223 -30.36 -3.15 2.32
C ASP A 223 -30.47 -2.87 3.85
N THR A 224 -31.36 -3.57 4.55
CA THR A 224 -31.61 -3.48 5.99
C THR A 224 -31.04 -4.65 6.80
N THR A 225 -30.79 -5.80 6.17
CA THR A 225 -30.34 -7.02 6.84
C THR A 225 -28.91 -7.33 6.45
N PHE A 226 -28.03 -7.52 7.45
CA PHE A 226 -26.64 -7.90 7.23
C PHE A 226 -26.37 -9.26 7.86
N ILE A 227 -26.09 -10.26 7.03
CA ILE A 227 -25.78 -11.62 7.43
C ILE A 227 -24.28 -11.80 7.34
N ARG A 228 -23.60 -11.96 8.48
CA ARG A 228 -22.19 -12.31 8.50
C ARG A 228 -22.04 -13.75 8.02
N LEU A 229 -21.21 -13.97 7.01
CA LEU A 229 -20.97 -15.31 6.46
C LEU A 229 -19.67 -15.90 7.00
N ILE A 230 -18.60 -15.10 6.96
CA ILE A 230 -17.25 -15.51 7.31
C ILE A 230 -16.51 -14.37 8.00
N GLU A 231 -15.57 -14.73 8.86
CA GLU A 231 -14.64 -13.80 9.47
C GLU A 231 -13.23 -14.39 9.47
N TYR A 232 -12.25 -13.59 9.07
CA TYR A 232 -10.84 -13.88 9.29
C TYR A 232 -10.33 -12.92 10.34
N SER A 233 -9.92 -13.42 11.50
CA SER A 233 -9.45 -12.58 12.62
C SER A 233 -8.00 -12.87 12.95
N LEU A 234 -7.16 -11.84 12.98
CA LEU A 234 -5.72 -11.96 13.24
C LEU A 234 -5.48 -12.56 14.63
N PHE A 235 -4.77 -13.67 14.72
CA PHE A 235 -4.42 -14.27 16.00
C PHE A 235 -2.91 -14.27 16.28
N GLN A 236 -2.09 -14.14 15.24
CA GLN A 236 -0.63 -14.06 15.37
C GLN A 236 -0.04 -13.32 14.18
N TYR A 237 1.03 -12.56 14.41
CA TYR A 237 1.79 -11.92 13.34
C TYR A 237 3.28 -11.81 13.69
N THR A 238 4.11 -11.55 12.68
CA THR A 238 5.55 -11.28 12.82
C THR A 238 5.92 -10.22 11.79
N LEU A 239 6.54 -9.13 12.26
CA LEU A 239 7.04 -8.03 11.41
C LEU A 239 8.55 -7.92 11.58
N LYS A 240 9.26 -7.59 10.50
CA LYS A 240 10.70 -7.33 10.45
C LYS A 240 11.00 -5.88 10.10
#